data_AF-A0A928RSE3-F1
#
_entry.id   AF-A0A928RSE3-F1
#
_cell.length_a   1.000
_cell.length_b   1.000
_cell.length_c   1.000
_cell.angle_alpha   90.00
_cell.angle_beta   90.00
_cell.angle_gamma   90.00
#
_symmetry.space_group_name_H-M   'P 1'
#
loop_
_entity.id
_entity.type
_entity.pdbx_description
1 polymer ?
#
loop_
_entity_poly.entity_id
_entity_poly.type
_entity_poly.pdbx_seq_one_letter_code
_entity_poly.pdbx_strand_id
1 'polypeptide(L)' 'MINEPSVDVMIRKLGSEEDPISRYALCTIAAKRARQIIEAERNLGVHDSTGKDKELLSACKDIADGKVVIAKE' A
#
# COMPACT_ATOMS: atom_id res chain seq x y z
N MET A 1 10.16 10.42 -3.80
CA MET A 1 10.26 10.13 -5.26
C MET A 1 9.24 9.05 -5.62
N ILE A 2 8.84 8.87 -6.89
CA ILE A 2 7.83 7.86 -7.28
C ILE A 2 8.32 6.41 -7.10
N ASN A 3 9.63 6.20 -7.24
CA ASN A 3 10.29 4.90 -7.18
C ASN A 3 10.62 4.43 -5.76
N GLU A 4 10.20 5.16 -4.74
CA GLU A 4 10.37 4.79 -3.33
C GLU A 4 9.01 4.64 -2.66
N PRO A 5 8.73 3.51 -1.99
CA PRO A 5 9.58 2.31 -1.85
C PRO A 5 9.72 1.50 -3.16
N SER A 6 10.80 0.70 -3.25
CA SER A 6 11.09 -0.13 -4.43
C SER A 6 10.01 -1.21 -4.64
N VAL A 7 9.64 -1.42 -5.89
CA VAL A 7 8.66 -2.45 -6.31
C VAL A 7 9.07 -3.85 -5.86
N ASP A 8 10.35 -4.20 -5.98
CA ASP A 8 10.82 -5.54 -5.62
C ASP A 8 10.74 -5.79 -4.11
N VAL A 9 10.96 -4.75 -3.29
CA VAL A 9 10.81 -4.83 -1.83
C VAL A 9 9.35 -5.10 -1.46
N MET A 10 8.42 -4.38 -2.08
CA MET A 10 7.00 -4.55 -1.81
C MET A 10 6.48 -5.93 -2.24
N ILE A 11 6.95 -6.44 -3.38
CA ILE A 11 6.60 -7.79 -3.86
C ILE A 11 7.06 -8.85 -2.86
N ARG A 12 8.31 -8.77 -2.39
CA ARG A 12 8.85 -9.72 -1.42
C ARG A 12 8.19 -9.62 -0.05
N LYS A 13 7.76 -8.42 0.36
CA LYS A 13 7.06 -8.22 1.65
C LYS A 13 5.66 -8.82 1.68
N LEU A 14 4.98 -8.82 0.54
CA LEU A 14 3.62 -9.33 0.41
C LEU A 14 3.56 -10.83 0.07
N GLY A 15 4.66 -11.41 -0.41
CA GLY A 15 4.82 -12.83 -0.67
C GLY A 15 5.91 -13.46 0.20
N SER A 16 6.45 -14.58 -0.26
CA SER A 16 7.68 -15.17 0.27
C SER A 16 8.80 -15.08 -0.78
N GLU A 17 10.04 -15.43 -0.41
CA GLU A 17 11.13 -15.51 -1.41
C GLU A 17 10.87 -16.61 -2.45
N GLU A 18 10.20 -17.69 -2.06
CA GLU A 18 9.88 -18.83 -2.92
C GLU A 18 8.60 -18.63 -3.75
N ASP A 19 7.65 -17.81 -3.25
CA ASP A 19 6.40 -17.44 -3.94
C ASP A 19 6.15 -15.92 -3.83
N PRO A 20 6.88 -15.10 -4.63
CA PRO A 20 6.65 -13.67 -4.68
C PRO A 20 5.32 -13.36 -5.38
N ILE A 21 4.62 -12.33 -4.90
CA ILE A 21 3.38 -11.90 -5.56
C ILE A 21 3.66 -11.26 -6.94
N SER A 22 2.70 -11.35 -7.85
CA SER A 22 2.82 -10.68 -9.15
C SER A 22 2.75 -9.15 -9.01
N ARG A 23 3.35 -8.43 -9.96
CA ARG A 23 3.23 -6.96 -10.05
C ARG A 23 1.77 -6.50 -10.18
N TYR A 24 0.93 -7.28 -10.85
CA TYR A 24 -0.51 -7.00 -10.97
C TYR A 24 -1.23 -7.14 -9.62
N ALA A 25 -0.84 -8.14 -8.82
CA ALA A 25 -1.35 -8.30 -7.47
C ALA A 25 -0.93 -7.10 -6.60
N LEU A 26 0.33 -6.67 -6.69
CA LEU A 26 0.82 -5.47 -5.99
C LEU A 26 -0.04 -4.24 -6.30
N CYS A 27 -0.31 -3.96 -7.59
CA CYS A 27 -1.16 -2.83 -7.97
C CYS A 27 -2.54 -2.90 -7.32
N THR A 28 -3.14 -4.08 -7.29
CA THR A 28 -4.47 -4.30 -6.70
C THR A 28 -4.45 -4.08 -5.19
N ILE A 29 -3.42 -4.59 -4.51
CA ILE A 29 -3.28 -4.47 -3.05
C ILE A 29 -3.00 -3.02 -2.65
N ALA A 30 -2.08 -2.35 -3.35
CA ALA A 30 -1.77 -0.94 -3.11
C ALA A 30 -3.01 -0.05 -3.32
N ALA A 31 -3.78 -0.31 -4.38
CA ALA A 31 -5.03 0.42 -4.64
C ALA A 31 -6.09 0.18 -3.55
N LYS A 32 -6.26 -1.07 -3.09
CA LYS A 32 -7.17 -1.40 -1.99
C LYS A 32 -6.74 -0.73 -0.69
N ARG A 33 -5.45 -0.77 -0.36
CA ARG A 33 -4.91 -0.12 0.84
C ARG A 33 -5.08 1.39 0.80
N ALA A 34 -4.81 2.02 -0.35
CA ALA A 34 -5.05 3.46 -0.52
C ALA A 34 -6.52 3.83 -0.28
N ARG A 35 -7.47 3.02 -0.76
CA ARG A 35 -8.90 3.24 -0.48
C ARG A 35 -9.24 3.12 1.02
N GLN A 36 -8.66 2.15 1.73
CA GLN A 36 -8.85 2.04 3.18
C GLN A 36 -8.36 3.30 3.92
N ILE A 37 -7.23 3.88 3.48
CA ILE A 37 -6.71 5.13 4.04
C ILE A 37 -7.68 6.28 3.78
N ILE A 38 -8.15 6.44 2.55
CA ILE A 38 -9.13 7.47 2.17
C ILE A 38 -10.41 7.35 3.00
N GLU A 39 -10.94 6.13 3.16
CA GLU A 39 -12.14 5.87 3.96
C GLU A 39 -11.92 6.19 5.44
N ALA A 40 -10.75 5.84 6.00
CA ALA A 40 -10.40 6.16 7.38
C ALA A 40 -10.30 7.69 7.59
N GLU A 41 -9.64 8.42 6.70
CA GLU A 41 -9.53 9.88 6.78
C GLU A 41 -10.90 10.56 6.66
N ARG A 42 -11.74 10.08 5.75
CA ARG A 42 -13.12 10.55 5.60
C ARG A 42 -13.94 10.34 6.87
N ASN A 43 -13.82 9.17 7.51
CA ASN A 43 -14.53 8.86 8.75
C ASN A 43 -14.05 9.71 9.94
N LEU A 44 -12.79 10.18 9.90
CA LEU A 44 -12.22 11.11 10.88
C LEU A 44 -12.57 12.57 10.60
N GLY A 45 -13.35 12.86 9.56
CA GLY A 45 -13.71 14.23 9.17
C GLY A 45 -12.55 15.02 8.55
N VAL A 46 -11.47 14.35 8.16
CA VAL A 46 -10.33 14.97 7.48
C VAL A 46 -10.69 15.17 6.01
N HIS A 47 -10.87 16.42 5.62
CA HIS A 47 -11.19 16.80 4.23
C HIS A 47 -10.02 17.46 3.50
N ASP A 48 -8.98 17.87 4.23
CA ASP A 48 -7.81 18.54 3.66
C ASP A 48 -6.54 17.72 3.92
N SER A 49 -5.91 17.30 2.84
CA SER A 49 -4.65 16.55 2.83
C SER A 49 -3.44 17.43 2.48
N THR A 50 -3.58 18.76 2.58
CA THR A 50 -2.49 19.70 2.33
C THR A 50 -1.29 19.41 3.22
N GLY A 51 -0.16 19.01 2.61
CA GLY A 51 1.09 18.68 3.28
C GLY A 51 1.26 17.20 3.68
N LYS A 52 0.26 16.35 3.46
CA LYS A 52 0.36 14.90 3.67
C LYS A 52 0.85 14.18 2.41
N ASP A 53 1.47 13.04 2.62
CA ASP A 53 1.72 12.09 1.53
C ASP A 53 0.39 11.69 0.88
N LYS A 54 0.41 11.56 -0.45
CA LYS A 54 -0.72 10.97 -1.16
C LYS A 54 -1.02 9.59 -0.59
N GLU A 55 -2.28 9.22 -0.52
CA GLU A 55 -2.78 8.00 0.12
C GLU A 55 -2.19 6.75 -0.53
N LEU A 56 -1.92 6.82 -1.84
CA LEU A 56 -1.22 5.75 -2.55
C LEU A 56 0.26 5.61 -2.13
N LEU A 57 0.95 6.72 -1.86
CA LEU A 57 2.32 6.67 -1.35
C LEU A 57 2.33 6.12 0.09
N SER A 58 1.38 6.54 0.93
CA SER A 58 1.18 5.98 2.26
C SER A 58 0.90 4.48 2.22
N ALA A 59 0.08 4.03 1.27
CA ALA A 59 -0.18 2.60 1.05
C ALA A 59 1.09 1.83 0.66
N CYS A 60 1.91 2.36 -0.26
CA CYS A 60 3.18 1.75 -0.63
C CYS A 60 4.15 1.65 0.56
N LYS A 61 4.22 2.70 1.40
CA LYS A 61 5.01 2.69 2.64
C LYS A 61 4.51 1.63 3.63
N ASP A 62 3.20 1.54 3.86
CA ASP A 62 2.61 0.51 4.72
C ASP A 62 2.93 -0.91 4.25
N ILE A 63 2.94 -1.13 2.93
CA ILE A 63 3.32 -2.41 2.33
C ILE A 63 4.81 -2.70 2.60
N ALA A 64 5.70 -1.75 2.36
CA ALA A 64 7.14 -1.91 2.57
C ALA A 64 7.48 -2.16 4.05
N ASP A 65 6.74 -1.52 4.96
CA ASP A 65 6.83 -1.70 6.42
C ASP A 65 6.26 -3.06 6.89
N GLY A 66 5.56 -3.80 6.03
CA GLY A 66 4.91 -5.06 6.40
C GLY A 66 3.63 -4.91 7.23
N LYS A 67 2.98 -3.74 7.19
CA LYS A 67 1.71 -3.47 7.88
C LYS A 67 0.48 -4.01 7.13
N VAL A 68 0.67 -4.52 5.92
CA VAL A 68 -0.38 -5.06 5.06
C VAL A 68 -0.20 -6.55 4.90
N VAL A 69 -1.25 -7.32 5.16
CA VAL A 69 -1.29 -8.78 4.99
C VAL A 69 -2.32 -9.13 3.93
N ILE A 70 -2.01 -10.11 3.08
CA ILE A 70 -2.95 -10.65 2.11
C ILE A 70 -3.65 -11.86 2.75
N ALA A 71 -4.96 -11.78 2.93
CA ALA A 71 -5.77 -12.96 3.15
C ALA A 71 -6.06 -13.60 1.78
N LYS A 72 -5.52 -14.80 1.53
CA LYS A 72 -5.99 -15.69 0.46
C LYS A 72 -7.05 -16.59 1.09
N GLU A 73 -8.29 -16.49 0.62
CA GLU A 73 -9.34 -17.50 0.90
C GLU A 73 -9.08 -18.76 0.07
#